data_AF-A0A1A8GSD9-F1
#
_entry.id   AF-A0A1A8GSD9-F1
#
_cell.length_a   1.000
_cell.length_b   1.000
_cell.length_c   1.000
_cell.angle_alpha   90.00
_cell.angle_beta   90.00
_cell.angle_gamma   90.00
#
_symmetry.space_group_name_H-M   'P 1'
#
loop_
_entity.id
_entity.type
_entity.pdbx_description
1 polymer ?
#
loop_
_entity_poly.entity_id
_entity_poly.type
_entity_poly.pdbx_seq_one_letter_code
_entity_poly.pdbx_strand_id
1 'polypeptide(L)'
;MFLSGLMFGSVIIFLLCHKQHVLDTQLSVEASAGISLGIGLMCGLVTMLVRSVGLFMTGLLLGLLLALAGLLITHQFYTPTSLWVPLGALLGTGMLFAVLTLQWQKMFTMLSTAVFGAAIMTVCADYFVEMLALASYVYDCLRLSLGPVLCWYSWVILGIWPALSLVGVLIQWKLTDDSFSHTEVVVNRRQKRVQLMRIREKDAKKRQQAELPTKFARQTDGNRHFP
;
A
#
# COMPACT_ATOMS: atom_id res chain seq x y z
N MET A 1 7.37 3.21 -1.16
CA MET A 1 7.21 1.93 -1.89
C MET A 1 8.42 1.03 -1.73
N PHE A 2 9.64 1.47 -2.10
CA PHE A 2 10.87 0.74 -1.78
C PHE A 2 11.00 0.41 -0.29
N LEU A 3 10.99 1.43 0.57
CA LEU A 3 11.22 1.28 2.00
C LEU A 3 10.17 0.39 2.66
N SER A 4 8.90 0.50 2.25
CA SER A 4 7.82 -0.36 2.74
C SER A 4 8.00 -1.82 2.30
N GLY A 5 8.45 -2.07 1.07
CA GLY A 5 8.77 -3.41 0.58
C GLY A 5 10.00 -4.01 1.27
N LEU A 6 11.04 -3.20 1.49
CA LEU A 6 12.25 -3.58 2.21
C LEU A 6 11.91 -3.97 3.65
N MET A 7 11.20 -3.11 4.38
CA MET A 7 10.85 -3.35 5.78
C MET A 7 9.92 -4.56 5.94
N PHE A 8 8.91 -4.69 5.09
CA PHE A 8 8.01 -5.84 5.14
C PHE A 8 8.74 -7.15 4.83
N GLY A 9 9.58 -7.16 3.79
CA GLY A 9 10.38 -8.32 3.40
C GLY A 9 11.39 -8.72 4.46
N SER A 10 12.15 -7.75 5.00
CA SER A 10 13.15 -8.04 6.03
C SER A 10 12.49 -8.52 7.34
N VAL A 11 11.41 -7.87 7.80
CA VAL A 11 10.74 -8.23 9.06
C VAL A 11 10.10 -9.62 9.00
N ILE A 12 9.38 -9.96 7.93
CA ILE A 12 8.75 -11.29 7.80
C ILE A 12 9.80 -12.40 7.74
N ILE A 13 10.87 -12.18 7.00
CA ILE A 13 11.93 -13.18 6.83
C ILE A 13 12.74 -13.31 8.11
N PHE A 14 13.03 -12.20 8.79
CA PHE A 14 13.64 -12.21 10.10
C PHE A 14 12.78 -12.97 11.11
N LEU A 15 11.45 -12.76 11.11
CA LEU A 15 10.51 -13.51 11.96
C LEU A 15 10.49 -15.01 11.61
N LEU A 16 10.51 -15.37 10.33
CA LEU A 16 10.58 -16.77 9.89
C LEU A 16 11.89 -17.41 10.35
N CYS A 17 13.02 -16.73 10.11
CA CYS A 17 14.33 -17.16 10.56
C CYS A 17 14.36 -17.28 12.08
N HIS A 18 13.81 -16.35 12.85
CA HIS A 18 13.77 -16.43 14.31
C HIS A 18 12.93 -17.62 14.81
N LYS A 19 11.80 -17.92 14.16
CA LYS A 19 10.99 -19.11 14.49
C LYS A 19 11.71 -20.41 14.12
N GLN A 20 12.44 -20.44 13.02
CA GLN A 20 13.25 -21.58 12.59
C GLN A 20 14.54 -21.74 13.44
N HIS A 21 15.12 -20.64 13.89
CA HIS A 21 16.34 -20.54 14.71
C HIS A 21 16.15 -21.09 16.14
N VAL A 22 14.91 -21.15 16.63
CA VAL A 22 14.59 -21.91 17.86
C VAL A 22 14.79 -23.43 17.65
N LEU A 23 14.77 -23.91 16.41
CA LEU A 23 14.80 -25.33 16.07
C LEU A 23 16.19 -25.83 15.60
N ASP A 24 17.05 -24.95 15.07
CA ASP A 24 18.37 -25.33 14.52
C ASP A 24 19.48 -24.36 15.01
N THR A 25 20.11 -24.73 16.11
CA THR A 25 21.54 -24.51 16.44
C THR A 25 22.22 -23.19 16.01
N GLN A 26 22.28 -22.21 16.92
CA GLN A 26 23.40 -21.26 17.21
C GLN A 26 24.29 -20.70 16.07
N LEU A 27 23.85 -20.65 14.81
CA LEU A 27 24.64 -20.05 13.72
C LEU A 27 24.29 -18.56 13.58
N SER A 28 25.03 -17.76 14.35
CA SER A 28 25.25 -16.30 14.32
C SER A 28 24.07 -15.43 13.87
N VAL A 29 23.51 -14.69 14.83
CA VAL A 29 22.50 -13.63 14.63
C VAL A 29 22.91 -12.66 13.50
N GLU A 30 24.22 -12.42 13.33
CA GLU A 30 24.78 -11.60 12.25
C GLU A 30 24.52 -12.17 10.84
N ALA A 31 24.63 -13.49 10.66
CA ALA A 31 24.38 -14.15 9.38
C ALA A 31 22.89 -14.09 9.02
N SER A 32 22.01 -14.31 10.00
CA SER A 32 20.56 -14.20 9.81
C SER A 32 20.11 -12.76 9.49
N ALA A 33 20.75 -11.77 10.10
CA ALA A 33 20.53 -10.36 9.79
C ALA A 33 20.94 -10.04 8.35
N GLY A 34 22.08 -10.56 7.88
CA GLY A 34 22.53 -10.41 6.50
C GLY A 34 21.56 -11.02 5.47
N ILE A 35 21.07 -12.25 5.73
CA ILE A 35 20.13 -12.94 4.82
C ILE A 35 18.78 -12.20 4.76
N SER A 36 18.24 -11.79 5.91
CA SER A 36 16.97 -11.04 5.96
C SER A 36 17.08 -9.67 5.29
N LEU A 37 18.21 -8.96 5.46
CA LEU A 37 18.49 -7.72 4.73
C LEU A 37 18.63 -7.93 3.22
N GLY A 38 19.32 -8.99 2.80
CA GLY A 38 19.50 -9.32 1.38
C GLY A 38 18.16 -9.59 0.69
N ILE A 39 17.31 -10.43 1.30
CA ILE A 39 16.00 -10.73 0.71
C ILE A 39 15.05 -9.52 0.83
N GLY A 40 15.12 -8.77 1.92
CA GLY A 40 14.40 -7.50 2.06
C GLY A 40 14.77 -6.50 0.95
N LEU A 41 16.06 -6.37 0.62
CA LEU A 41 16.54 -5.51 -0.46
C LEU A 41 16.00 -5.97 -1.82
N MET A 42 16.04 -7.28 -2.10
CA MET A 42 15.47 -7.85 -3.33
C MET A 42 13.97 -7.59 -3.43
N CYS A 43 13.24 -7.79 -2.33
CA CYS A 43 11.82 -7.48 -2.25
C CYS A 43 11.55 -5.99 -2.50
N GLY A 44 12.31 -5.11 -1.84
CA GLY A 44 12.23 -3.66 -2.02
C GLY A 44 12.46 -3.23 -3.47
N LEU A 45 13.49 -3.77 -4.14
CA LEU A 45 13.77 -3.49 -5.55
C LEU A 45 12.61 -3.92 -6.46
N VAL A 46 12.08 -5.13 -6.27
CA VAL A 46 10.92 -5.63 -7.04
C VAL A 46 9.69 -4.74 -6.83
N THR A 47 9.43 -4.28 -5.60
CA THR A 47 8.30 -3.38 -5.32
C THR A 47 8.45 -1.99 -5.93
N MET A 48 9.67 -1.54 -6.24
CA MET A 48 9.90 -0.31 -7.01
C MET A 48 9.74 -0.53 -8.51
N LEU A 49 10.17 -1.69 -9.01
CA LEU A 49 10.08 -2.01 -10.43
C LEU A 49 8.63 -2.16 -10.88
N VAL A 50 7.78 -2.75 -10.04
CA VAL A 50 6.37 -2.99 -10.34
C VAL A 50 5.48 -2.12 -9.46
N ARG A 51 5.03 -0.99 -10.00
CA ARG A 51 4.14 -0.04 -9.30
C ARG A 51 2.88 -0.70 -8.71
N SER A 52 2.32 -1.69 -9.40
CA SER A 52 1.14 -2.43 -8.93
C SER A 52 1.45 -3.26 -7.66
N VAL A 53 2.60 -3.92 -7.63
CA VAL A 53 3.06 -4.72 -6.49
C VAL A 53 3.40 -3.79 -5.32
N GLY A 54 4.07 -2.66 -5.57
CA GLY A 54 4.36 -1.67 -4.54
C GLY A 54 3.11 -1.14 -3.83
N LEU A 55 2.04 -0.87 -4.58
CA LEU A 55 0.75 -0.43 -4.02
C LEU A 55 0.07 -1.50 -3.18
N PHE A 56 0.04 -2.73 -3.70
CA PHE A 56 -0.50 -3.86 -2.97
C PHE A 56 0.24 -4.07 -1.64
N MET A 57 1.58 -4.02 -1.66
CA MET A 57 2.41 -4.16 -0.46
C MET A 57 2.19 -3.01 0.54
N THR A 58 2.03 -1.77 0.07
CA THR A 58 1.69 -0.65 0.98
C THR A 58 0.31 -0.79 1.61
N GLY A 59 -0.66 -1.33 0.88
CA GLY A 59 -2.01 -1.61 1.39
C GLY A 59 -2.02 -2.75 2.40
N LEU A 60 -1.28 -3.83 2.12
CA LEU A 60 -1.07 -4.93 3.06
C LEU A 60 -0.43 -4.43 4.37
N LEU A 61 0.63 -3.63 4.27
CA LEU A 61 1.32 -3.09 5.43
C LEU A 61 0.40 -2.20 6.28
N LEU A 62 -0.38 -1.33 5.64
CA LEU A 62 -1.37 -0.50 6.31
C LEU A 62 -2.43 -1.35 7.01
N GLY A 63 -2.97 -2.36 6.32
CA GLY A 63 -3.94 -3.29 6.89
C GLY A 63 -3.39 -4.07 8.08
N LEU A 64 -2.11 -4.48 8.03
CA LEU A 64 -1.42 -5.13 9.14
C LEU A 64 -1.30 -4.22 10.36
N LEU A 65 -0.84 -2.98 10.15
CA LEU A 65 -0.71 -1.99 11.21
C LEU A 65 -2.07 -1.69 11.86
N LEU A 66 -3.12 -1.56 11.06
CA LEU A 66 -4.47 -1.33 11.56
C LEU A 66 -5.04 -2.57 12.28
N ALA A 67 -4.71 -3.77 11.81
CA ALA A 67 -5.05 -5.02 12.49
C ALA A 67 -4.41 -5.08 13.88
N LEU A 68 -3.12 -4.74 13.97
CA LEU A 68 -2.38 -4.73 15.22
C LEU A 68 -2.97 -3.70 16.20
N ALA A 69 -3.28 -2.48 15.74
CA ALA A 69 -3.96 -1.49 16.56
C ALA A 69 -5.33 -2.00 17.05
N GLY A 70 -6.13 -2.58 16.16
CA GLY A 70 -7.42 -3.19 16.52
C GLY A 70 -7.26 -4.33 17.52
N LEU A 71 -6.26 -5.19 17.33
CA LEU A 71 -5.93 -6.30 18.23
C LEU A 71 -5.57 -5.79 19.63
N LEU A 72 -4.72 -4.77 19.73
CA LEU A 72 -4.34 -4.15 21.01
C LEU A 72 -5.57 -3.59 21.73
N ILE A 73 -6.49 -2.94 21.01
CA ILE A 73 -7.75 -2.45 21.58
C ILE A 73 -8.63 -3.63 22.02
N THR A 74 -8.80 -4.65 21.18
CA THR A 74 -9.65 -5.80 21.52
C THR A 74 -9.09 -6.60 22.70
N HIS A 75 -7.76 -6.70 22.82
CA HIS A 75 -7.09 -7.36 23.93
C HIS A 75 -7.37 -6.67 25.28
N GLN A 76 -7.71 -5.37 25.27
CA GLN A 76 -8.17 -4.64 26.45
C GLN A 76 -9.53 -5.14 26.96
N PHE A 77 -10.42 -5.58 26.08
CA PHE A 77 -11.80 -5.93 26.42
C PHE A 77 -12.06 -7.44 26.45
N TYR A 78 -11.31 -8.22 25.67
CA TYR A 78 -11.45 -9.66 25.54
C TYR A 78 -10.07 -10.31 25.45
N THR A 79 -9.81 -11.31 26.29
CA THR A 79 -8.64 -12.20 26.18
C THR A 79 -8.99 -13.37 25.24
N PRO A 80 -8.54 -13.35 23.97
CA PRO A 80 -8.82 -14.44 23.04
C PRO A 80 -7.99 -15.68 23.44
N THR A 81 -8.66 -16.82 23.52
CA THR A 81 -8.05 -18.12 23.82
C THR A 81 -7.53 -18.87 22.58
N SER A 82 -7.68 -18.30 21.36
CA SER A 82 -7.37 -18.98 20.10
C SER A 82 -6.43 -18.19 19.18
N LEU A 83 -5.37 -18.85 18.70
CA LEU A 83 -4.37 -18.34 17.74
C LEU A 83 -4.95 -17.97 16.36
N TRP A 84 -6.07 -18.58 15.97
CA TRP A 84 -6.70 -18.37 14.67
C TRP A 84 -7.37 -17.01 14.52
N VAL A 85 -7.81 -16.40 15.63
CA VAL A 85 -8.48 -15.10 15.64
C VAL A 85 -7.52 -13.96 15.26
N PRO A 86 -6.37 -13.75 15.94
CA PRO A 86 -5.41 -12.71 15.55
C PRO A 86 -4.83 -12.95 14.16
N LEU A 87 -4.58 -14.21 13.79
CA LEU A 87 -4.05 -14.56 12.47
C LEU A 87 -5.07 -14.27 11.35
N GLY A 88 -6.33 -14.66 11.55
CA GLY A 88 -7.42 -14.37 10.64
C GLY A 88 -7.70 -12.87 10.53
N ALA A 89 -7.61 -12.13 11.64
CA ALA A 89 -7.74 -10.67 11.64
C ALA A 89 -6.61 -10.03 10.83
N LEU A 90 -5.34 -10.40 11.06
CA LEU A 90 -4.19 -9.86 10.31
C LEU A 90 -4.30 -10.12 8.80
N LEU A 91 -4.63 -11.36 8.42
CA LEU A 91 -4.75 -11.75 7.02
C LEU A 91 -5.98 -11.11 6.36
N GLY A 92 -7.11 -11.08 7.08
CA GLY A 92 -8.37 -10.51 6.60
C GLY A 92 -8.27 -9.01 6.39
N THR A 93 -7.87 -8.24 7.41
CA THR A 93 -7.73 -6.79 7.28
C THR A 93 -6.60 -6.43 6.31
N GLY A 94 -5.48 -7.15 6.33
CA GLY A 94 -4.39 -7.00 5.37
C GLY A 94 -4.89 -7.10 3.94
N MET A 95 -5.57 -8.19 3.59
CA MET A 95 -6.08 -8.42 2.23
C MET A 95 -7.16 -7.40 1.84
N LEU A 96 -8.07 -7.05 2.75
CA LEU A 96 -9.10 -6.04 2.49
C LEU A 96 -8.48 -4.68 2.16
N PHE A 97 -7.51 -4.22 2.97
CA PHE A 97 -6.83 -2.95 2.73
C PHE A 97 -5.95 -2.99 1.49
N ALA A 98 -5.35 -4.13 1.16
CA ALA A 98 -4.59 -4.31 -0.08
C ALA A 98 -5.48 -4.12 -1.32
N VAL A 99 -6.69 -4.69 -1.32
CA VAL A 99 -7.66 -4.50 -2.41
C VAL A 99 -8.21 -3.07 -2.43
N LEU A 100 -8.54 -2.49 -1.28
CA LEU A 100 -9.01 -1.09 -1.20
C LEU A 100 -7.95 -0.10 -1.72
N THR A 101 -6.67 -0.39 -1.48
CA THR A 101 -5.55 0.43 -1.96
C THR A 101 -5.45 0.42 -3.50
N LEU A 102 -5.89 -0.66 -4.16
CA LEU A 102 -6.01 -0.71 -5.62
C LEU A 102 -7.19 0.12 -6.14
N GLN A 103 -8.30 0.18 -5.40
CA GLN A 103 -9.49 0.93 -5.81
C GLN A 103 -9.37 2.45 -5.56
N TRP A 104 -8.83 2.85 -4.40
CA TRP A 104 -8.69 4.26 -4.01
C TRP A 104 -7.23 4.64 -3.79
N GLN A 105 -6.43 4.46 -4.84
CA GLN A 105 -4.98 4.62 -4.80
C GLN A 105 -4.50 5.92 -4.14
N LYS A 106 -5.10 7.08 -4.48
CA LYS A 106 -4.63 8.38 -3.99
C LYS A 106 -4.83 8.54 -2.47
N MET A 107 -6.02 8.19 -1.97
CA MET A 107 -6.36 8.33 -0.54
C MET A 107 -5.57 7.34 0.32
N PHE A 108 -5.51 6.08 -0.11
CA PHE A 108 -4.78 5.04 0.64
C PHE A 108 -3.28 5.23 0.61
N THR A 109 -2.70 5.76 -0.47
CA THR A 109 -1.26 6.06 -0.50
C THR A 109 -0.92 7.18 0.49
N MET A 110 -1.73 8.24 0.53
CA MET A 110 -1.56 9.34 1.48
C MET A 110 -1.65 8.82 2.92
N LEU A 111 -2.74 8.14 3.27
CA LEU A 111 -2.94 7.51 4.57
C LEU A 111 -1.80 6.55 4.95
N SER A 112 -1.38 5.66 4.03
CA SER A 112 -0.30 4.70 4.27
C SER A 112 1.01 5.39 4.59
N THR A 113 1.38 6.46 3.87
CA THR A 113 2.63 7.19 4.15
C THR A 113 2.61 7.93 5.50
N ALA A 114 1.47 8.51 5.89
CA ALA A 114 1.32 9.15 7.20
C ALA A 114 1.39 8.12 8.34
N VAL A 115 0.63 7.02 8.24
CA VAL A 115 0.62 5.95 9.24
C VAL A 115 1.99 5.28 9.37
N PHE A 116 2.67 5.05 8.24
CA PHE A 116 3.99 4.43 8.23
C PHE A 116 5.06 5.34 8.84
N GLY A 117 5.06 6.64 8.52
CA GLY A 117 5.95 7.61 9.15
C GLY A 117 5.70 7.72 10.66
N ALA A 118 4.42 7.77 11.06
CA ALA A 118 4.04 7.77 12.47
C ALA A 118 4.47 6.48 13.19
N ALA A 119 4.35 5.32 12.55
CA ALA A 119 4.79 4.05 13.11
C ALA A 119 6.31 4.04 13.35
N ILE A 120 7.11 4.50 12.38
CA ILE A 120 8.58 4.61 12.55
C ILE A 120 8.91 5.54 13.72
N MET A 121 8.30 6.73 13.78
CA MET A 121 8.54 7.67 14.87
C MET A 121 8.12 7.11 16.23
N THR A 122 7.02 6.36 16.28
CA THR A 122 6.54 5.70 17.50
C THR A 122 7.51 4.62 17.95
N VAL A 123 8.02 3.79 17.03
CA VAL A 123 9.05 2.77 17.34
C VAL A 123 10.35 3.42 17.81
N CYS A 124 10.77 4.53 17.19
CA CYS A 124 11.94 5.27 17.66
C CYS A 124 11.73 5.81 19.07
N ALA A 125 10.56 6.40 19.37
CA ALA A 125 10.23 6.88 20.71
C ALA A 125 10.18 5.73 21.72
N ASP A 126 9.56 4.61 21.37
CA ASP A 126 9.47 3.39 22.20
C ASP A 126 10.86 2.81 22.52
N TYR A 127 11.78 2.83 21.55
CA TYR A 127 13.18 2.43 21.79
C TYR A 127 13.88 3.32 22.83
N PHE A 128 13.71 4.65 22.74
CA PHE A 128 14.35 5.59 23.66
C PHE A 128 13.74 5.56 25.07
N VAL A 129 12.43 5.32 25.19
CA VAL A 129 11.72 5.40 26.48
C VAL A 129 11.68 4.04 27.18
N GLU A 130 11.38 2.95 26.47
CA GLU A 130 11.08 1.63 27.07
C GLU A 130 11.93 0.47 26.49
N MET A 131 12.99 0.73 25.69
CA MET A 131 13.79 -0.32 25.03
C MET A 131 12.93 -1.32 24.23
N LEU A 132 11.93 -0.86 23.48
CA LEU A 132 11.04 -1.70 22.64
C LEU A 132 10.07 -2.61 23.42
N ALA A 133 9.68 -2.24 24.65
CA ALA A 133 8.70 -2.99 25.42
C ALA A 133 7.32 -3.08 24.73
N LEU A 134 6.92 -2.07 23.96
CA LEU A 134 5.68 -2.13 23.19
C LEU A 134 5.76 -3.16 22.06
N ALA A 135 6.92 -3.26 21.40
CA ALA A 135 7.15 -4.25 20.35
C ALA A 135 7.17 -5.69 20.88
N SER A 136 7.77 -5.92 22.05
CA SER A 136 7.72 -7.23 22.71
C SER A 136 6.31 -7.57 23.18
N TYR A 137 5.54 -6.60 23.69
CA TYR A 137 4.13 -6.80 24.03
C TYR A 137 3.28 -7.20 22.82
N VAL A 138 3.44 -6.52 21.68
CA VAL A 138 2.76 -6.88 20.42
C VAL A 138 3.16 -8.29 19.97
N TYR A 139 4.45 -8.62 20.09
CA TYR A 139 4.95 -9.95 19.76
C TYR A 139 4.37 -11.04 20.67
N ASP A 140 4.26 -10.77 21.97
CA ASP A 140 3.69 -11.68 22.95
C ASP A 140 2.18 -11.85 22.76
N CYS A 141 1.48 -10.76 22.42
CA CYS A 141 0.07 -10.78 22.02
C CYS A 141 -0.15 -11.66 20.78
N LEU A 142 0.74 -11.59 19.79
CA LEU A 142 0.71 -12.47 18.61
C LEU A 142 1.02 -13.94 18.96
N ARG A 143 1.76 -14.20 20.04
CA ARG A 143 2.06 -15.55 20.52
C ARG A 143 1.06 -16.09 21.53
N LEU A 144 0.00 -15.34 21.88
CA LEU A 144 -0.93 -15.66 22.97
C LEU A 144 -0.23 -15.88 24.32
N SER A 145 0.96 -15.32 24.50
CA SER A 145 1.62 -15.32 25.80
C SER A 145 1.08 -14.15 26.60
N LEU A 146 0.64 -14.37 27.84
CA LEU A 146 0.17 -13.30 28.74
C LEU A 146 1.29 -12.26 28.89
N GLY A 147 1.19 -11.19 28.11
CA GLY A 147 2.14 -10.08 28.17
C GLY A 147 2.01 -9.36 29.52
N PRO A 148 3.11 -8.81 30.05
CA PRO A 148 3.08 -8.02 31.28
C PRO A 148 2.11 -6.83 31.16
N VAL A 149 1.53 -6.42 32.29
CA VAL A 149 0.56 -5.32 32.37
C VAL A 149 1.12 -4.04 31.72
N LEU A 150 0.33 -3.41 30.85
CA LEU A 150 0.72 -2.16 30.19
C LEU A 150 0.94 -1.07 31.25
N CYS A 151 2.15 -0.51 31.27
CA CYS A 151 2.44 0.69 32.02
C CYS A 151 1.70 1.90 31.43
N TRP A 152 1.53 2.95 32.23
CA TRP A 152 0.91 4.20 31.78
C TRP A 152 1.68 4.86 30.61
N TYR A 153 3.00 4.64 30.52
CA TYR A 153 3.82 5.11 29.39
C TYR A 153 3.44 4.42 28.07
N SER A 154 3.19 3.12 28.09
CA SER A 154 2.75 2.39 26.89
C SER A 154 1.41 2.91 26.37
N TRP A 155 0.51 3.40 27.24
CA TRP A 155 -0.72 4.09 26.83
C TRP A 155 -0.45 5.41 26.12
N VAL A 156 0.53 6.18 26.61
CA VAL A 156 0.94 7.44 25.97
C VAL A 156 1.53 7.16 24.59
N ILE A 157 2.39 6.14 24.47
CA ILE A 157 2.99 5.72 23.20
C ILE A 157 1.90 5.22 22.22
N LEU A 158 0.93 4.45 22.72
CA LEU A 158 -0.22 3.99 21.94
C LEU A 158 -1.08 5.16 21.42
N GLY A 159 -1.21 6.24 22.20
CA GLY A 159 -1.92 7.47 21.80
C GLY A 159 -1.13 8.37 20.85
N ILE A 160 0.21 8.37 20.95
CA ILE A 160 1.09 9.16 20.07
C ILE A 160 0.99 8.69 18.62
N TRP A 161 0.89 7.39 18.39
CA TRP A 161 0.81 6.83 17.04
C TRP A 161 -0.38 7.35 16.20
N PRO A 162 -1.65 7.25 16.64
CA PRO A 162 -2.80 7.78 15.90
C PRO A 162 -2.77 9.31 15.83
N ALA A 163 -2.27 9.99 16.87
CA ALA A 163 -2.14 11.46 16.84
C ALA A 163 -1.16 11.92 15.75
N LEU A 164 0.04 11.32 15.68
CA LEU A 164 1.02 11.60 14.64
C LEU A 164 0.49 11.22 13.25
N SER A 165 -0.25 10.12 13.14
CA SER A 165 -0.87 9.75 11.88
C SER A 165 -1.93 10.76 11.44
N LEU A 166 -2.78 11.24 12.35
CA LEU A 166 -3.79 12.26 12.05
C LEU A 166 -3.13 13.57 11.61
N VAL A 167 -2.08 14.01 12.33
CA VAL A 167 -1.30 15.19 11.95
C VAL A 167 -0.67 15.00 10.57
N GLY A 168 -0.08 13.84 10.29
CA GLY A 168 0.48 13.51 8.97
C GLY A 168 -0.55 13.55 7.85
N VAL A 169 -1.74 12.97 8.08
CA VAL A 169 -2.86 13.01 7.12
C VAL A 169 -3.35 14.44 6.92
N LEU A 170 -3.51 15.22 7.99
CA LEU A 170 -3.97 16.61 7.91
C LEU A 170 -2.97 17.49 7.15
N ILE A 171 -1.66 17.31 7.39
CA ILE A 171 -0.60 18.02 6.67
C ILE A 171 -0.64 17.63 5.20
N GLN A 172 -0.69 16.32 4.90
CA GLN A 172 -0.74 15.84 3.52
C GLN A 172 -2.02 16.26 2.81
N TRP A 173 -3.15 16.31 3.50
CA TRP A 173 -4.41 16.82 2.97
C TRP A 173 -4.31 18.31 2.69
N LYS A 174 -3.86 19.13 3.65
CA LYS A 174 -3.70 20.58 3.48
C LYS A 174 -2.77 20.92 2.32
N LEU A 175 -1.61 20.26 2.23
CA LEU A 175 -0.71 20.42 1.08
C LEU A 175 -1.29 19.89 -0.24
N THR A 176 -2.14 18.86 -0.19
CA THR A 176 -2.79 18.31 -1.38
C THR A 176 -3.89 19.21 -1.91
N ASP A 177 -4.68 19.83 -1.02
CA ASP A 177 -5.71 20.83 -1.37
C ASP A 177 -5.06 22.07 -2.00
N ASP A 178 -3.94 22.54 -1.45
CA ASP A 178 -3.18 23.65 -2.06
C ASP A 178 -2.47 23.26 -3.39
N SER A 179 -2.37 21.96 -3.72
CA SER A 179 -1.77 21.45 -4.96
C SER A 179 -2.81 21.05 -6.04
N PHE A 180 -4.07 21.48 -5.91
CA PHE A 180 -5.09 21.31 -6.96
C PHE A 180 -4.97 22.36 -8.07
N SER A 181 -3.87 22.32 -8.83
CA SER A 181 -3.84 22.89 -10.18
C SER A 181 -3.09 22.05 -11.23
N HIS A 182 -2.38 20.99 -10.87
CA HIS A 182 -1.61 20.20 -11.85
C HIS A 182 -1.92 18.70 -11.92
N THR A 183 -2.53 18.09 -10.89
CA THR A 183 -2.89 16.65 -10.93
C THR A 183 -4.16 16.40 -11.74
N GLU A 184 -5.13 17.32 -11.71
CA GLU A 184 -6.28 17.28 -12.62
C GLU A 184 -5.85 17.42 -14.07
N VAL A 185 -4.80 18.20 -14.36
CA VAL A 185 -4.32 18.41 -15.74
C VAL A 185 -3.74 17.13 -16.33
N VAL A 186 -3.09 16.26 -15.55
CA VAL A 186 -2.51 15.01 -16.07
C VAL A 186 -3.60 13.96 -16.37
N VAL A 187 -4.61 13.85 -15.50
CA VAL A 187 -5.76 12.94 -15.71
C VAL A 187 -6.65 13.47 -16.84
N ASN A 188 -6.93 14.77 -16.85
CA ASN A 188 -7.72 15.44 -17.88
C ASN A 188 -6.98 15.46 -19.24
N ARG A 189 -5.64 15.55 -19.29
CA ARG A 189 -4.87 15.38 -20.55
C ARG A 189 -4.97 13.97 -21.11
N ARG A 190 -4.93 12.93 -20.27
CA ARG A 190 -5.14 11.54 -20.72
C ARG A 190 -6.57 11.32 -21.21
N GLN A 191 -7.59 11.78 -20.46
CA GLN A 191 -8.98 11.70 -20.90
C GLN A 191 -9.24 12.53 -22.16
N LYS A 192 -8.70 13.75 -22.27
CA LYS A 192 -8.77 14.58 -23.49
C LYS A 192 -8.07 13.93 -24.68
N ARG A 193 -6.91 13.27 -24.51
CA ARG A 193 -6.27 12.54 -25.63
C ARG A 193 -7.13 11.36 -26.12
N VAL A 194 -7.73 10.60 -25.21
CA VAL A 194 -8.61 9.48 -25.56
C VAL A 194 -9.90 9.96 -26.23
N GLN A 195 -10.47 11.06 -25.75
CA GLN A 195 -11.63 11.72 -26.37
C GLN A 195 -11.28 12.29 -27.76
N LEU A 196 -10.13 12.95 -27.92
CA LEU A 196 -9.66 13.46 -29.23
C LEU A 196 -9.41 12.32 -30.23
N MET A 197 -8.87 11.18 -29.79
CA MET A 197 -8.70 10.02 -30.66
C MET A 197 -10.05 9.49 -31.16
N ARG A 198 -11.06 9.37 -30.28
CA ARG A 198 -12.42 8.97 -30.70
C ARG A 198 -13.07 9.98 -31.66
N ILE A 199 -12.86 11.28 -31.46
CA ILE A 199 -13.40 12.31 -32.36
C ILE A 199 -12.73 12.24 -33.73
N ARG A 200 -11.40 12.13 -33.80
CA ARG A 200 -10.67 11.94 -35.08
C ARG A 200 -11.11 10.67 -35.80
N GLU A 201 -11.38 9.59 -35.08
CA GLU A 201 -11.87 8.34 -35.68
C GLU A 201 -13.29 8.51 -36.26
N LYS A 202 -14.18 9.25 -35.58
CA LYS A 202 -15.51 9.58 -36.09
C LYS A 202 -15.45 10.48 -37.32
N ASP A 203 -14.56 11.49 -37.33
CA ASP A 203 -14.39 12.39 -38.48
C ASP A 203 -13.75 11.69 -39.68
N ALA A 204 -12.82 10.75 -39.45
CA ALA A 204 -12.28 9.91 -40.51
C ALA A 204 -13.37 9.01 -41.13
N LYS A 205 -14.23 8.39 -40.30
CA LYS A 205 -15.37 7.61 -40.78
C LYS A 205 -16.38 8.46 -41.56
N LYS A 206 -16.64 9.70 -41.12
CA LYS A 206 -17.50 10.65 -41.85
C LYS A 206 -16.91 11.05 -43.21
N ARG A 207 -15.59 11.29 -43.29
CA ARG A 207 -14.91 11.59 -44.56
C ARG A 207 -14.97 10.40 -45.52
N GLN A 208 -14.76 9.18 -45.04
CA GLN A 208 -14.92 7.97 -45.85
C GLN A 208 -16.36 7.78 -46.35
N GLN A 209 -17.36 8.08 -45.52
CA GLN A 209 -18.77 8.04 -45.92
C GLN A 209 -19.15 9.15 -46.92
N ALA A 210 -18.47 10.30 -46.92
CA ALA A 210 -18.70 11.37 -47.89
C ALA A 210 -17.99 11.12 -49.25
N GLU A 211 -16.91 10.33 -49.26
CA GLU A 211 -16.20 9.94 -50.49
C GLU A 211 -16.85 8.76 -51.24
N LEU A 212 -17.61 7.91 -50.54
CA LEU A 212 -18.37 6.82 -51.16
C LEU A 212 -19.45 7.28 -52.17
N PRO A 213 -20.31 8.28 -51.88
CA PRO A 213 -21.34 8.74 -52.83
C PRO A 213 -20.76 9.49 -54.03
N THR A 214 -19.58 10.12 -53.91
CA THR A 214 -18.92 10.80 -55.02
C THR A 214 -18.25 9.83 -56.00
N LYS A 215 -17.76 8.67 -55.54
CA LYS A 215 -17.27 7.62 -56.46
C LYS A 215 -18.39 6.97 -57.25
N PHE A 216 -19.55 6.71 -56.63
CA PHE A 216 -20.71 6.18 -57.36
C PHE A 216 -21.26 7.16 -58.41
N ALA A 217 -21.36 8.45 -58.08
CA ALA A 217 -21.83 9.47 -59.02
C ALA A 217 -20.88 9.66 -60.23
N ARG A 218 -19.56 9.57 -60.01
CA ARG A 218 -18.56 9.73 -61.08
C ARG A 218 -18.47 8.51 -62.00
N GLN A 219 -18.79 7.32 -61.48
CA GLN A 219 -18.77 6.07 -62.25
C GLN A 219 -20.02 5.88 -63.12
N THR A 220 -21.15 6.49 -62.75
CA THR A 220 -22.36 6.54 -63.61
C THR A 220 -22.28 7.54 -64.76
N ASP A 221 -21.45 8.57 -64.65
CA ASP A 221 -21.30 9.60 -65.70
C ASP A 221 -20.22 9.25 -66.73
N GLY A 222 -19.21 8.47 -66.34
CA GLY A 222 -18.16 8.00 -67.24
C GLY A 222 -18.58 6.90 -68.22
N ASN A 223 -19.80 6.37 -68.12
CA ASN A 223 -20.29 5.27 -68.96
C ASN A 223 -21.31 5.71 -70.02
N ARG A 224 -21.42 7.02 -70.29
CA ARG A 224 -22.32 7.60 -71.31
C ARG A 224 -21.61 8.19 -72.53
N HIS A 225 -20.35 7.82 -72.76
CA HIS A 225 -19.67 8.23 -73.98
C HIS A 225 -18.84 7.08 -74.53
N PHE A 226 -19.25 6.60 -75.71
CA PHE A 226 -18.52 5.95 -76.80
C PHE A 226 -19.37 4.82 -77.41
N PRO A 227 -19.33 4.60 -78.73
CA PRO A 227 -19.14 5.52 -79.86
C PRO A 227 -20.47 5.84 -80.59
#